data_AF-A0A811M4T1-F1
#
_entry.id   AF-A0A811M4T1-F1
#
_cell.length_a   1.000
_cell.length_b   1.000
_cell.length_c   1.000
_cell.angle_alpha   90.00
_cell.angle_beta   90.00
_cell.angle_gamma   90.00
#
_symmetry.space_group_name_H-M   'P 1'
#
loop_
_entity.id
_entity.type
_entity.pdbx_description
1 polymer ?
#
loop_
_entity_poly.entity_id
_entity_poly.type
_entity_poly.pdbx_seq_one_letter_code
_entity_poly.pdbx_strand_id
1 'polypeptide(L)'
;MRWTVWDRWSIKGDITVAELLKWLSDKGLSAYSVSCGTSLLYNTMFPRHKDRLSRKIADVAKEVAKVDIPEYRKHLDVVVACEDDNGNDVDIPLISIYFR
;
A
#
# COMPACT_ATOMS: atom_id res chain seq x y z
N MET A 1 -3.55 -11.13 -15.45
CA MET A 1 -2.40 -10.21 -15.60
C MET A 1 -1.11 -11.00 -15.40
N ARG A 2 0.02 -10.60 -15.98
CA ARG A 2 1.34 -11.25 -15.74
C ARG A 2 2.36 -10.18 -15.38
N TRP A 3 3.10 -10.43 -14.31
CA TRP A 3 4.26 -9.65 -13.88
C TRP A 3 5.35 -10.61 -13.42
N THR A 4 6.53 -10.05 -13.24
CA THR A 4 7.77 -10.69 -12.85
C THR A 4 8.25 -10.11 -11.53
N VAL A 5 9.26 -10.74 -10.93
CA VAL A 5 9.90 -10.25 -9.70
C VAL A 5 10.57 -8.88 -9.86
N TRP A 6 10.77 -8.42 -11.11
CA TRP A 6 11.39 -7.14 -11.44
C TRP A 6 10.39 -6.00 -11.63
N ASP A 7 9.11 -6.33 -11.71
CA ASP A 7 8.07 -5.34 -11.90
C ASP A 7 7.85 -4.52 -10.62
N ARG A 8 7.57 -3.24 -10.84
CA ARG A 8 7.31 -2.27 -9.78
C ARG A 8 6.31 -1.26 -10.27
N TRP A 9 5.29 -1.01 -9.47
CA TRP A 9 4.32 0.06 -9.73
C TRP A 9 4.74 1.32 -9.00
N SER A 10 4.56 2.47 -9.64
CA SER A 10 4.92 3.75 -9.07
C SER A 10 3.70 4.66 -9.01
N ILE A 11 3.38 5.14 -7.81
CA ILE A 11 2.32 6.13 -7.59
C ILE A 11 3.01 7.43 -7.15
N LYS A 12 2.67 8.53 -7.84
CA LYS A 12 3.16 9.87 -7.48
C LYS A 12 2.09 10.60 -6.67
N GLY A 13 2.55 11.31 -5.65
CA GLY A 13 1.69 12.08 -4.76
C GLY A 13 1.67 11.48 -3.36
N ASP A 14 1.51 12.36 -2.38
CA ASP A 14 1.27 11.97 -1.00
C ASP A 14 -0.17 11.46 -0.88
N ILE A 15 -0.37 10.17 -1.15
CA ILE A 15 -1.70 9.53 -1.16
C ILE A 15 -2.08 8.95 0.20
N THR A 16 -3.38 8.89 0.44
CA THR A 16 -3.99 8.22 1.58
C THR A 16 -4.09 6.71 1.37
N VAL A 17 -4.32 5.97 2.45
CA VAL A 17 -4.60 4.53 2.37
C VAL A 17 -5.84 4.28 1.52
N ALA A 18 -6.91 5.07 1.67
CA ALA A 18 -8.12 4.94 0.86
C ALA A 18 -7.86 5.16 -0.64
N GLU A 19 -7.02 6.13 -1.00
CA GLU A 19 -6.64 6.37 -2.40
C GLU A 19 -5.83 5.21 -2.99
N LEU A 20 -4.96 4.57 -2.20
CA LEU A 20 -4.27 3.35 -2.64
C LEU A 20 -5.24 2.20 -2.90
N LEU A 21 -6.17 1.95 -1.97
CA LEU A 21 -7.18 0.90 -2.13
C LEU A 21 -8.06 1.16 -3.36
N LYS A 22 -8.44 2.42 -3.59
CA LYS A 22 -9.18 2.81 -4.79
C LYS A 22 -8.35 2.58 -6.06
N TRP A 23 -7.08 2.96 -6.07
CA TRP A 23 -6.20 2.78 -7.23
C TRP A 23 -6.03 1.30 -7.62
N LEU A 24 -6.06 0.39 -6.63
CA LEU A 24 -6.06 -1.06 -6.86
C LEU A 24 -7.43 -1.54 -7.32
N SER A 25 -8.51 -1.06 -6.71
CA SER A 25 -9.88 -1.40 -7.11
C SER A 25 -10.19 -0.99 -8.55
N ASP A 26 -9.70 0.17 -9.01
CA ASP A 26 -9.80 0.63 -10.40
C ASP A 26 -9.07 -0.30 -11.40
N LYS A 27 -8.24 -1.24 -10.91
CA LYS A 27 -7.56 -2.29 -11.69
C LYS A 27 -8.21 -3.66 -11.55
N GLY A 28 -9.34 -3.78 -10.86
CA GLY A 28 -9.97 -5.08 -10.53
C GLY A 28 -9.23 -5.84 -9.43
N LEU A 29 -8.56 -5.12 -8.52
CA LEU A 29 -7.82 -5.71 -7.40
C LEU A 29 -8.38 -5.20 -6.07
N SER A 30 -8.91 -6.12 -5.27
CA SER A 30 -9.45 -5.83 -3.94
C SER A 30 -8.35 -6.03 -2.89
N ALA A 31 -7.70 -4.94 -2.49
CA ALA A 31 -6.63 -4.99 -1.49
C ALA A 31 -7.18 -5.19 -0.07
N TYR A 32 -6.74 -6.26 0.59
CA TYR A 32 -7.13 -6.57 1.97
C TYR A 32 -6.01 -6.37 2.98
N SER A 33 -4.75 -6.27 2.54
CA SER A 33 -3.58 -6.08 3.42
C SER A 33 -2.52 -5.21 2.76
N VAL A 34 -2.02 -4.19 3.47
CA VAL A 34 -0.97 -3.28 3.03
C VAL A 34 0.14 -3.23 4.08
N SER A 35 1.36 -3.56 3.69
CA SER A 35 2.53 -3.63 4.56
C SER A 35 3.67 -2.76 4.03
N CYS A 36 4.40 -2.12 4.94
CA CYS A 36 5.64 -1.39 4.65
C CYS A 36 6.77 -2.03 5.47
N GLY A 37 7.71 -2.69 4.78
CA GLY A 37 8.69 -3.54 5.45
C GLY A 37 8.01 -4.63 6.28
N THR A 38 8.35 -4.71 7.56
CA THR A 38 7.77 -5.67 8.52
C THR A 38 6.47 -5.22 9.17
N SER A 39 5.97 -4.02 8.83
CA SER A 39 4.88 -3.38 9.54
C SER A 39 3.59 -3.34 8.73
N LEU A 40 2.50 -3.77 9.35
CA LEU A 40 1.16 -3.80 8.77
C LEU A 40 0.49 -2.42 8.88
N LEU A 41 0.43 -1.69 7.76
CA LEU A 41 -0.16 -0.36 7.72
C LEU A 41 -1.69 -0.41 7.73
N TYR A 42 -2.26 -1.34 6.96
CA TYR A 42 -3.70 -1.53 6.83
C TYR A 42 -4.04 -3.01 6.62
N ASN A 43 -5.16 -3.45 7.18
CA ASN A 43 -5.72 -4.77 6.92
C ASN A 43 -7.22 -4.77 7.27
N THR A 44 -8.05 -5.33 6.38
CA THR A 44 -9.53 -5.30 6.49
C THR A 44 -10.06 -6.06 7.70
N MET A 45 -9.33 -7.06 8.20
CA MET A 45 -9.70 -7.85 9.38
C MET A 45 -9.60 -7.07 10.69
N PHE A 46 -8.89 -5.95 10.72
CA PHE A 46 -8.70 -5.13 11.91
C PHE A 46 -9.58 -3.86 11.84
N PRO A 47 -10.69 -3.76 12.60
CA PRO A 47 -11.58 -2.60 12.56
C PRO A 47 -10.87 -1.27 12.83
N ARG A 48 -9.86 -1.27 13.73
CA ARG A 48 -9.04 -0.10 14.05
C ARG A 48 -8.24 0.44 12.87
N HIS A 49 -8.00 -0.35 11.83
CA HIS A 49 -7.29 0.12 10.64
C HIS A 49 -8.18 0.97 9.73
N LYS A 50 -9.51 0.95 9.93
CA LYS A 50 -10.43 1.83 9.19
C LYS A 50 -10.17 3.31 9.48
N ASP A 51 -9.73 3.65 10.70
CA ASP A 51 -9.38 5.02 11.09
C ASP A 51 -8.14 5.54 10.35
N ARG A 52 -7.36 4.65 9.71
CA ARG A 52 -6.18 5.01 8.91
C ARG A 52 -6.49 5.29 7.45
N LEU A 53 -7.72 5.03 6.99
CA LEU A 53 -8.11 5.18 5.59
C LEU A 53 -7.92 6.61 5.08
N SER A 54 -8.24 7.61 5.89
CA SER A 54 -8.08 9.02 5.56
C SER A 54 -6.65 9.55 5.74
N ARG A 55 -5.75 8.75 6.32
CA ARG A 55 -4.38 9.16 6.63
C ARG A 55 -3.44 8.87 5.46
N LYS A 56 -2.41 9.71 5.33
CA LYS A 56 -1.34 9.55 4.34
C LYS A 56 -0.49 8.32 4.66
N ILE A 57 -0.12 7.57 3.62
CA ILE A 57 0.64 6.32 3.80
C ILE A 57 1.98 6.58 4.47
N ALA A 58 2.65 7.69 4.11
CA ALA A 58 3.90 8.09 4.74
C ALA A 58 3.74 8.37 6.25
N ASP A 59 2.64 8.99 6.66
CA ASP A 59 2.38 9.28 8.07
C ASP A 59 2.01 8.03 8.86
N VAL A 60 1.20 7.14 8.27
CA VAL A 60 0.88 5.84 8.88
C VAL A 60 2.14 4.99 9.03
N ALA A 61 3.04 4.99 8.04
CA ALA A 61 4.32 4.30 8.13
C ALA A 61 5.22 4.87 9.24
N LYS A 62 5.32 6.19 9.37
CA LYS A 62 6.09 6.80 10.47
C LYS A 62 5.54 6.43 11.84
N GLU A 63 4.22 6.46 12.02
CA GLU A 63 3.61 6.19 13.33
C GLU A 63 3.62 4.70 13.69
N VAL A 64 3.16 3.85 12.77
CA VAL A 64 2.94 2.42 13.04
C VAL A 64 4.22 1.63 12.88
N ALA A 65 4.97 1.89 11.80
CA ALA A 65 6.19 1.16 11.49
C ALA A 65 7.42 1.76 12.19
N LYS A 66 7.27 2.91 12.86
CA LYS A 66 8.38 3.69 13.44
C LYS A 66 9.53 3.86 12.45
N VAL A 67 9.20 3.93 11.17
CA VAL A 67 10.18 4.07 10.09
C VAL A 67 10.67 5.51 10.15
N ASP A 68 11.95 5.66 10.47
CA ASP A 68 12.63 6.92 10.22
C ASP A 68 12.71 7.11 8.70
N ILE A 69 12.17 8.23 8.23
CA ILE A 69 12.19 8.62 6.82
C ILE A 69 13.15 9.80 6.71
N PRO A 70 14.42 9.54 6.33
CA PRO A 70 15.40 10.61 6.12
C PRO A 70 14.89 11.61 5.10
N GLU A 71 15.34 12.86 5.19
CA GLU A 71 14.88 13.95 4.32
C GLU A 71 15.09 13.66 2.83
N TYR A 72 16.16 12.94 2.49
CA TYR A 72 16.47 12.53 1.12
C TYR A 72 15.55 11.40 0.59
N ARG A 73 14.85 10.67 1.46
CA ARG A 73 13.96 9.58 1.04
C ARG A 73 12.62 10.17 0.61
N LYS A 74 12.35 10.03 -0.69
CA LYS A 74 11.16 10.59 -1.34
C LYS A 74 10.03 9.59 -1.57
N HIS A 75 10.31 8.30 -1.39
CA HIS A 75 9.33 7.24 -1.60
C HIS A 75 9.38 6.17 -0.51
N LEU A 76 8.27 5.45 -0.37
CA LEU A 76 8.13 4.25 0.44
C LEU A 76 7.68 3.10 -0.45
N ASP A 77 8.19 1.92 -0.16
CA ASP A 77 7.76 0.69 -0.81
C ASP A 77 6.74 -0.03 0.06
N VAL A 78 5.62 -0.40 -0.54
CA VAL A 78 4.56 -1.18 0.09
C VAL A 78 4.31 -2.48 -0.66
N VAL A 79 4.13 -3.54 0.11
CA VAL A 79 3.68 -4.85 -0.34
C VAL A 79 2.18 -4.93 -0.05
N VAL A 80 1.39 -5.31 -1.05
CA VAL A 80 -0.07 -5.38 -0.92
C VAL A 80 -0.54 -6.77 -1.31
N ALA A 81 -1.38 -7.35 -0.46
CA ALA A 81 -2.11 -8.58 -0.78
C ALA A 81 -3.51 -8.20 -1.26
N CYS A 82 -3.89 -8.75 -2.41
CA CYS A 82 -5.15 -8.42 -3.09
C CYS A 82 -5.85 -9.71 -3.54
N GLU A 83 -7.16 -9.62 -3.66
CA GLU A 83 -7.98 -10.61 -4.38
C GLU A 83 -8.36 -10.05 -5.76
N ASP A 84 -8.43 -10.92 -6.77
CA ASP A 84 -9.02 -10.57 -8.07
C ASP A 84 -10.56 -10.61 -8.03
N ASP A 85 -11.21 -10.21 -9.14
CA ASP A 85 -12.68 -10.23 -9.25
C ASP A 85 -13.31 -11.63 -9.09
N ASN A 86 -12.52 -12.69 -9.17
CA ASN A 86 -12.98 -14.08 -8.95
C ASN A 86 -12.75 -14.55 -7.51
N GLY A 87 -12.22 -13.70 -6.63
CA GLY A 87 -11.89 -14.01 -5.24
C GLY A 87 -10.62 -14.85 -5.07
N ASN A 88 -9.75 -14.90 -6.08
CA ASN A 88 -8.45 -15.56 -5.94
C ASN A 88 -7.42 -14.60 -5.34
N ASP A 89 -6.60 -15.09 -4.41
CA ASP A 89 -5.43 -14.37 -3.94
C ASP A 89 -4.42 -14.16 -5.08
N VAL A 90 -3.98 -12.92 -5.23
CA VAL A 90 -3.05 -12.51 -6.29
C VAL A 90 -1.92 -11.69 -5.69
N ASP A 91 -0.69 -12.20 -5.83
CA ASP A 91 0.54 -11.47 -5.51
C ASP A 91 0.83 -10.43 -6.56
N ILE A 92 0.79 -9.14 -6.25
CA ILE A 92 1.06 -8.06 -7.21
C ILE A 92 2.51 -7.56 -7.13
N PRO A 93 2.98 -6.78 -8.12
CA PRO A 93 4.27 -6.10 -8.04
C PRO A 93 4.37 -5.17 -6.84
N LEU A 94 5.60 -4.94 -6.38
CA LEU A 94 5.87 -3.96 -5.32
C LEU A 94 5.40 -2.56 -5.75
N ILE A 95 4.78 -1.82 -4.83
CA ILE A 95 4.31 -0.46 -5.11
C ILE A 95 5.22 0.55 -4.42
N SER A 96 5.83 1.44 -5.19
CA SER A 96 6.56 2.60 -4.69
C SER A 96 5.68 3.83 -4.70
N ILE A 97 5.45 4.41 -3.53
CA ILE A 97 4.67 5.64 -3.35
C ILE A 97 5.63 6.80 -3.14
N TYR A 98 5.67 7.72 -4.10
CA TYR A 98 6.49 8.92 -4.10
C TYR A 98 5.71 10.08 -3.49
N PHE A 99 5.98 10.37 -2.22
CA PHE A 99 5.30 11.42 -1.44
C PHE A 99 6.06 12.76 -1.44
N ARG A 100 7.27 12.82 -2.03
CA ARG A 100 8.12 14.03 -2.20
C ARG A 100 8.91 14.03 -3.51
#